data_AF-A0A7C7Q6U0-F1
#
_entry.id   AF-A0A7C7Q6U0-F1
#
_cell.length_a   1.000
_cell.length_b   1.000
_cell.length_c   1.000
_cell.angle_alpha   90.00
_cell.angle_beta   90.00
_cell.angle_gamma   90.00
#
_symmetry.space_group_name_H-M   'P 1'
#
loop_
_entity.id
_entity.type
_entity.pdbx_description
1 polymer ?
#
loop_
_entity_poly.entity_id
_entity_poly.type
_entity_poly.pdbx_seq_one_letter_code
_entity_poly.pdbx_strand_id
1 'polypeptide(L)'
;RARAHQIVSEPTRMIDVSSDVGICELANVLHKCVEALSSPLQELLELLICDGPAGRFAYHALCDWQVTSQRCTMDDMERELHSVLETMRSVKGAHEREVMLENSARKLARLTDISEEECRQRLVELLSQDEAELKLRIVVYQLAKARGDEKLFCDQTAHVLIGRLLLYRVMEDKGIVQRAISGEPLKRELKASAVQEHPLFTPPRRFIHIYQQAREHVAELSPAIYRLSVYDWWLVWDVNVEGMQRERRVRMRRIQGQMDCTLCNVLRMLNRFDFRDVNGDVWRDVYQRYLPSEERLRLGGFYTPPQLVRMVLKLAGYDGSGKLLDPACGSGTFLVEAMRMARECEERRMKGTRKARRMQIILK
;
A
#
# COMPACT_ATOMS: atom_id res chain seq x y z
N ARG A 1 -19.43 16.34 25.79
CA ARG A 1 -18.33 16.71 26.73
C ARG A 1 -17.82 15.54 27.58
N ALA A 2 -18.63 14.57 28.03
CA ALA A 2 -18.15 13.44 28.85
C ALA A 2 -17.55 12.22 28.09
N ARG A 3 -17.75 12.09 26.77
CA ARG A 3 -17.17 10.96 25.98
C ARG A 3 -15.82 11.25 25.31
N ALA A 4 -15.34 12.50 25.34
CA ALA A 4 -14.09 12.91 24.68
C ALA A 4 -12.84 12.81 25.58
N HIS A 5 -13.01 12.52 26.88
CA HIS A 5 -11.90 12.52 27.86
C HIS A 5 -11.35 11.11 28.17
N GLN A 6 -11.78 10.07 27.45
CA GLN A 6 -11.37 8.69 27.72
C GLN A 6 -10.30 8.13 26.74
N ILE A 7 -9.67 8.97 25.91
CA ILE A 7 -8.85 8.51 24.76
C ILE A 7 -7.38 8.99 24.84
N VAL A 8 -6.86 9.33 26.03
CA VAL A 8 -5.44 9.68 26.22
C VAL A 8 -4.85 8.95 27.44
N SER A 9 -5.24 7.70 27.68
CA SER A 9 -4.52 6.79 28.58
C SER A 9 -3.82 5.73 27.72
N GLU A 10 -2.50 5.57 27.88
CA GLU A 10 -1.80 4.39 27.35
C GLU A 10 -2.55 3.13 27.78
N PRO A 11 -2.69 2.11 26.91
CA PRO A 11 -3.14 0.81 27.37
C PRO A 11 -2.21 0.39 28.51
N THR A 12 -2.79 -0.03 29.63
CA THR A 12 -2.06 -0.39 30.87
C THR A 12 -1.01 -1.47 30.64
N ARG A 13 -1.07 -2.16 29.48
CA ARG A 13 -0.07 -3.09 28.96
C ARG A 13 -0.07 -3.03 27.42
N MET A 14 1.09 -2.83 26.80
CA MET A 14 1.24 -2.99 25.35
C MET A 14 1.09 -4.47 24.95
N ILE A 15 0.57 -4.72 23.76
CA ILE A 15 0.39 -6.07 23.21
C ILE A 15 1.70 -6.53 22.59
N ASP A 16 2.21 -7.66 23.05
CA ASP A 16 3.42 -8.29 22.55
C ASP A 16 3.14 -9.06 21.25
N VAL A 17 3.77 -8.61 20.15
CA VAL A 17 3.62 -9.20 18.81
C VAL A 17 4.58 -10.37 18.55
N SER A 18 5.34 -10.83 19.56
CA SER A 18 6.10 -12.09 19.47
C SER A 18 5.21 -13.33 19.69
N SER A 19 3.99 -13.14 20.21
CA SER A 19 3.02 -14.20 20.45
C SER A 19 2.07 -14.40 19.25
N ASP A 20 1.61 -15.62 19.02
CA ASP A 20 0.63 -15.93 17.97
C ASP A 20 -0.66 -15.10 18.09
N VAL A 21 -1.11 -14.86 19.33
CA VAL A 21 -2.28 -14.04 19.64
C VAL A 21 -2.04 -12.58 19.25
N GLY A 22 -0.87 -12.03 19.60
CA GLY A 22 -0.48 -10.68 19.22
C GLY A 22 -0.35 -10.49 17.72
N ILE A 23 0.19 -11.48 16.99
CA ILE A 23 0.26 -11.47 15.52
C ILE A 23 -1.14 -11.47 14.91
N CYS A 24 -2.05 -12.32 15.40
CA CYS A 24 -3.46 -12.32 14.97
C CYS A 24 -4.15 -10.98 15.22
N GLU A 25 -3.98 -10.40 16.41
CA GLU A 25 -4.59 -9.12 16.75
C GLU A 25 -4.04 -8.00 15.87
N LEU A 26 -2.73 -7.96 15.65
CA LEU A 26 -2.09 -7.01 14.75
C LEU A 26 -2.64 -7.15 13.32
N ALA A 27 -2.66 -8.36 12.75
CA ALA A 27 -3.16 -8.59 11.40
C ALA A 27 -4.62 -8.12 11.23
N ASN A 28 -5.48 -8.41 12.21
CA ASN A 28 -6.87 -7.96 12.23
C ASN A 28 -6.99 -6.42 12.30
N VAL A 29 -6.13 -5.78 13.10
CA VAL A 29 -6.04 -4.32 13.18
C VAL A 29 -5.63 -3.73 11.84
N LEU A 30 -4.57 -4.27 11.21
CA LEU A 30 -4.08 -3.78 9.93
C LEU A 30 -5.13 -3.93 8.82
N HIS A 31 -5.86 -5.04 8.77
CA HIS A 31 -6.94 -5.25 7.82
C HIS A 31 -8.05 -4.18 7.95
N LYS A 32 -8.52 -3.93 9.17
CA LYS A 32 -9.51 -2.87 9.43
C LYS A 32 -9.00 -1.48 9.07
N CYS A 33 -7.71 -1.23 9.28
CA CYS A 33 -7.07 0.02 8.89
C CYS A 33 -7.05 0.19 7.36
N VAL A 34 -6.77 -0.87 6.60
CA VAL A 34 -6.79 -0.86 5.13
C VAL A 34 -8.19 -0.51 4.64
N GLU A 35 -9.22 -1.21 5.14
CA GLU A 35 -10.61 -0.97 4.76
C GLU A 35 -11.03 0.49 5.05
N ALA A 36 -10.64 1.00 6.22
CA ALA A 36 -10.95 2.38 6.61
C ALA A 36 -10.24 3.44 5.75
N LEU A 37 -9.04 3.16 5.25
CA LEU A 37 -8.28 4.05 4.36
C LEU A 37 -8.73 3.93 2.90
N SER A 38 -9.17 2.75 2.47
CA SER A 38 -9.54 2.49 1.08
C SER A 38 -10.75 3.31 0.63
N SER A 39 -11.79 3.44 1.45
CA SER A 39 -12.99 4.21 1.12
C SER A 39 -12.70 5.68 0.76
N PRO A 40 -12.02 6.49 1.61
CA PRO A 40 -11.70 7.87 1.25
C PRO A 40 -10.68 7.97 0.10
N LEU A 41 -9.82 6.96 -0.11
CA LEU A 41 -8.96 6.90 -1.30
C LEU A 41 -9.80 6.73 -2.58
N GLN A 42 -10.79 5.85 -2.61
CA GLN A 42 -11.67 5.69 -3.78
C GLN A 42 -12.40 7.00 -4.10
N GLU A 43 -12.96 7.66 -3.08
CA GLU A 43 -13.60 8.98 -3.25
C GLU A 43 -12.63 10.04 -3.78
N LEU A 44 -11.37 10.03 -3.32
CA LEU A 44 -10.35 10.94 -3.81
C LEU A 44 -10.01 10.64 -5.28
N LEU A 45 -9.83 9.37 -5.64
CA LEU A 45 -9.50 8.96 -6.99
C LEU A 45 -10.58 9.40 -7.98
N GLU A 46 -11.84 9.14 -7.66
CA GLU A 46 -13.00 9.55 -8.46
C GLU A 46 -13.08 11.08 -8.61
N LEU A 47 -12.80 11.82 -7.53
CA LEU A 47 -12.77 13.28 -7.58
C LEU A 47 -11.67 13.79 -8.51
N LEU A 48 -10.48 13.18 -8.45
CA LEU A 48 -9.28 13.62 -9.16
C LEU A 48 -9.30 13.22 -10.62
N ILE A 49 -9.76 12.03 -11.00
CA ILE A 49 -9.55 11.45 -12.34
C ILE A 49 -9.99 12.39 -13.49
N CYS A 50 -10.95 13.27 -13.22
CA CYS A 50 -11.50 14.25 -14.17
C CYS A 50 -10.91 15.67 -14.05
N ASP A 51 -9.92 15.93 -13.19
CA ASP A 51 -9.55 17.29 -12.77
C ASP A 51 -8.13 17.68 -13.16
N GLY A 52 -7.97 18.41 -14.28
CA GLY A 52 -6.75 19.16 -14.58
C GLY A 52 -5.42 18.41 -14.38
N PRO A 53 -4.37 19.06 -13.84
CA PRO A 53 -3.07 18.43 -13.58
C PRO A 53 -3.10 17.32 -12.52
N ALA A 54 -3.85 17.49 -11.42
CA ALA A 54 -3.96 16.45 -10.37
C ALA A 54 -4.56 15.15 -10.91
N GLY A 55 -5.58 15.27 -11.76
CA GLY A 55 -6.25 14.16 -12.40
C GLY A 55 -5.40 13.42 -13.40
N ARG A 56 -4.50 14.12 -14.13
CA ARG A 56 -3.51 13.45 -14.97
C ARG A 56 -2.59 12.55 -14.15
N PHE A 57 -2.13 13.01 -12.99
CA PHE A 57 -1.26 12.21 -12.13
C PHE A 57 -1.97 10.96 -11.61
N ALA A 58 -3.19 11.11 -11.09
CA ALA A 58 -3.98 9.98 -10.61
C ALA A 58 -4.32 8.99 -11.73
N TYR A 59 -4.64 9.51 -12.92
CA TYR A 59 -4.91 8.70 -14.11
C TYR A 59 -3.69 7.88 -14.53
N HIS A 60 -2.53 8.51 -14.69
CA HIS A 60 -1.30 7.81 -15.06
C HIS A 60 -0.88 6.79 -14.00
N ALA A 61 -1.01 7.11 -12.71
CA ALA A 61 -0.71 6.16 -11.65
C ALA A 61 -1.57 4.90 -11.72
N LEU A 62 -2.86 5.04 -12.05
CA LEU A 62 -3.76 3.91 -12.26
C LEU A 62 -3.40 3.12 -13.54
N CYS A 63 -3.04 3.79 -14.64
CA CYS A 63 -2.53 3.13 -15.85
C CYS A 63 -1.26 2.32 -15.57
N ASP A 64 -0.26 2.93 -14.94
CA ASP A 64 1.00 2.28 -14.59
C ASP A 64 0.76 1.06 -13.70
N TRP A 65 -0.17 1.20 -12.74
CA TRP A 65 -0.60 0.09 -11.92
C TRP A 65 -1.26 -1.04 -12.73
N GLN A 66 -2.16 -0.72 -13.68
CA GLN A 66 -2.79 -1.71 -14.57
C GLN A 66 -1.74 -2.47 -15.38
N VAL A 67 -0.71 -1.78 -15.90
CA VAL A 67 0.43 -2.42 -16.58
C VAL A 67 1.12 -3.43 -15.65
N THR A 68 1.50 -3.01 -14.44
CA THR A 68 2.18 -3.91 -13.49
C THR A 68 1.31 -5.08 -13.03
N SER A 69 -0.01 -4.91 -13.07
CA SER A 69 -0.99 -5.93 -12.70
C SER A 69 -1.43 -6.79 -13.89
N GLN A 70 -0.81 -6.63 -15.07
CA GLN A 70 -1.15 -7.34 -16.31
C GLN A 70 -2.63 -7.19 -16.72
N ARG A 71 -3.19 -6.00 -16.51
CA ARG A 71 -4.57 -5.65 -16.86
C ARG A 71 -4.57 -4.69 -18.06
N CYS A 72 -5.62 -4.75 -18.88
CA CYS A 72 -5.85 -3.77 -19.95
C CYS A 72 -5.92 -2.35 -19.36
N THR A 73 -5.17 -1.40 -19.91
CA THR A 73 -5.03 -0.07 -19.31
C THR A 73 -6.19 0.86 -19.69
N MET A 74 -6.36 1.94 -18.94
CA MET A 74 -7.29 3.01 -19.34
C MET A 74 -6.91 3.61 -20.70
N ASP A 75 -5.62 3.71 -21.03
CA ASP A 75 -5.16 4.21 -22.35
C ASP A 75 -5.52 3.25 -23.50
N ASP A 76 -5.51 1.94 -23.26
CA ASP A 76 -5.97 0.95 -24.22
C ASP A 76 -7.48 1.07 -24.46
N MET A 77 -8.25 1.24 -23.38
CA MET A 77 -9.71 1.47 -23.46
C MET A 77 -10.03 2.79 -24.17
N GLU A 78 -9.30 3.86 -23.87
CA GLU A 78 -9.45 5.18 -24.48
C GLU A 78 -9.24 5.11 -26.00
N ARG A 79 -8.16 4.46 -26.45
CA ARG A 79 -7.85 4.28 -27.87
C ARG A 79 -8.96 3.51 -28.60
N GLU A 80 -9.48 2.46 -27.97
CA GLU A 80 -10.56 1.67 -28.54
C GLU A 80 -11.85 2.50 -28.66
N LEU A 81 -12.24 3.19 -27.60
CA LEU A 81 -13.44 4.04 -27.60
C LEU A 81 -13.33 5.19 -28.60
N HIS A 82 -12.15 5.79 -28.75
CA HIS A 82 -11.91 6.82 -29.74
C HIS A 82 -12.13 6.29 -31.16
N SER A 83 -11.60 5.09 -31.48
CA SER A 83 -11.80 4.44 -32.78
C SER A 83 -13.28 4.16 -33.07
N VAL A 84 -14.05 3.77 -32.03
CA VAL A 84 -15.50 3.58 -32.12
C VAL A 84 -16.21 4.90 -32.42
N LEU A 85 -15.88 5.99 -31.72
CA LEU A 85 -16.48 7.30 -31.95
C LEU A 85 -16.21 7.82 -33.36
N GLU A 86 -14.97 7.72 -33.85
CA GLU A 86 -14.61 8.13 -35.21
C GLU A 86 -15.39 7.36 -36.26
N THR A 87 -15.47 6.04 -36.10
CA THR A 87 -16.17 5.19 -37.06
C THR A 87 -17.68 5.45 -37.02
N MET A 88 -18.29 5.67 -35.84
CA MET A 88 -19.71 6.00 -35.68
C MET A 88 -20.11 7.29 -36.41
N ARG A 89 -19.21 8.29 -36.49
CA ARG A 89 -19.44 9.53 -37.24
C ARG A 89 -19.64 9.28 -38.75
N SER A 90 -19.06 8.21 -39.29
CA SER A 90 -19.12 7.89 -40.71
C SER A 90 -20.35 7.06 -41.14
N VAL A 91 -21.00 6.38 -40.19
CA VAL A 91 -22.15 5.49 -40.44
C VAL A 91 -23.46 6.28 -40.44
N LYS A 92 -24.25 6.18 -41.51
CA LYS A 92 -25.53 6.90 -41.66
C LYS A 92 -26.76 6.05 -41.35
N GLY A 93 -26.70 4.72 -41.52
CA GLY A 93 -27.84 3.82 -41.30
C GLY A 93 -28.05 3.44 -39.83
N ALA A 94 -29.29 3.46 -39.35
CA ALA A 94 -29.63 3.08 -37.97
C ALA A 94 -29.28 1.60 -37.67
N HIS A 95 -29.53 0.70 -38.62
CA HIS A 95 -29.20 -0.71 -38.48
C HIS A 95 -27.68 -0.95 -38.45
N GLU A 96 -26.93 -0.27 -39.31
CA GLU A 96 -25.46 -0.36 -39.36
C GLU A 96 -24.82 0.16 -38.06
N ARG A 97 -25.38 1.22 -37.48
CA ARG A 97 -24.97 1.74 -36.16
C ARG A 97 -25.21 0.73 -35.05
N GLU A 98 -26.36 0.07 -35.03
CA GLU A 98 -26.66 -0.94 -34.01
C GLU A 98 -25.71 -2.14 -34.08
N VAL A 99 -25.49 -2.68 -35.28
CA VAL A 99 -24.52 -3.78 -35.50
C VAL A 99 -23.11 -3.37 -35.09
N MET A 100 -22.72 -2.13 -35.38
CA MET A 100 -21.41 -1.61 -34.98
C MET A 100 -21.29 -1.45 -33.45
N LEU A 101 -22.35 -0.97 -32.79
CA LEU A 101 -22.41 -0.84 -31.33
C LEU A 101 -22.22 -2.20 -30.65
N GLU A 102 -22.94 -3.23 -31.11
CA GLU A 102 -22.82 -4.60 -30.60
C GLU A 102 -21.39 -5.15 -30.78
N ASN A 103 -20.81 -4.96 -31.97
CA ASN A 103 -19.44 -5.43 -32.24
C ASN A 103 -18.41 -4.71 -31.36
N SER A 104 -18.59 -3.41 -31.11
CA SER A 104 -17.73 -2.60 -30.25
C SER A 104 -17.85 -3.01 -28.79
N ALA A 105 -19.08 -3.22 -28.30
CA ALA A 105 -19.34 -3.72 -26.96
C ALA A 105 -18.68 -5.09 -26.73
N ARG A 106 -18.79 -6.00 -27.70
CA ARG A 106 -18.14 -7.32 -27.67
C ARG A 106 -16.62 -7.22 -27.65
N LYS A 107 -16.03 -6.30 -28.42
CA LYS A 107 -14.58 -6.10 -28.44
C LYS A 107 -14.08 -5.53 -27.11
N LEU A 108 -14.78 -4.54 -26.55
CA LEU A 108 -14.48 -3.99 -25.22
C LEU A 108 -14.60 -5.05 -24.13
N ALA A 109 -15.67 -5.85 -24.12
CA ALA A 109 -15.86 -6.94 -23.17
C ALA A 109 -14.67 -7.92 -23.17
N ARG A 110 -14.13 -8.27 -24.36
CA ARG A 110 -12.94 -9.12 -24.47
C ARG A 110 -11.67 -8.46 -23.93
N LEU A 111 -11.54 -7.15 -24.06
CA LEU A 111 -10.38 -6.40 -23.57
C LEU A 111 -10.43 -6.16 -22.06
N THR A 112 -11.63 -5.97 -21.51
CA THR A 112 -11.83 -5.54 -20.12
C THR A 112 -12.30 -6.64 -19.19
N ASP A 113 -12.71 -7.81 -19.70
CA ASP A 113 -13.36 -8.87 -18.90
C ASP A 113 -14.65 -8.40 -18.22
N ILE A 114 -15.31 -7.40 -18.82
CA ILE A 114 -16.62 -6.88 -18.41
C ILE A 114 -17.69 -7.52 -19.30
N SER A 115 -18.92 -7.69 -18.79
CA SER A 115 -20.02 -8.22 -19.60
C SER A 115 -20.33 -7.34 -20.82
N GLU A 116 -20.68 -7.96 -21.95
CA GLU A 116 -21.07 -7.24 -23.18
C GLU A 116 -22.19 -6.24 -22.94
N GLU A 117 -23.17 -6.56 -22.08
CA GLU A 117 -24.31 -5.67 -21.79
C GLU A 117 -23.88 -4.39 -21.06
N GLU A 118 -23.03 -4.50 -20.03
CA GLU A 118 -22.49 -3.32 -19.35
C GLU A 118 -21.64 -2.47 -20.31
N CYS A 119 -20.78 -3.08 -21.13
CA CYS A 119 -20.03 -2.34 -22.14
C CYS A 119 -20.94 -1.61 -23.13
N ARG A 120 -22.03 -2.26 -23.56
CA ARG A 120 -23.03 -1.67 -24.46
C ARG A 120 -23.73 -0.48 -23.80
N GLN A 121 -24.17 -0.61 -22.56
CA GLN A 121 -24.82 0.47 -21.83
C GLN A 121 -23.92 1.72 -21.75
N ARG A 122 -22.64 1.53 -21.41
CA ARG A 122 -21.66 2.64 -21.32
C ARG A 122 -21.41 3.30 -22.68
N LEU A 123 -21.34 2.52 -23.75
CA LEU A 123 -21.20 3.06 -25.10
C LEU A 123 -22.42 3.89 -25.52
N VAL A 124 -23.63 3.43 -25.24
CA VAL A 124 -24.87 4.18 -25.51
C VAL A 124 -24.88 5.49 -24.72
N GLU A 125 -24.52 5.45 -23.44
CA GLU A 125 -24.41 6.63 -22.59
C GLU A 125 -23.38 7.64 -23.13
N LEU A 126 -22.24 7.17 -23.64
CA LEU A 126 -21.20 8.01 -24.26
C LEU A 126 -21.71 8.67 -25.55
N LEU A 127 -22.32 7.89 -26.44
CA LEU A 127 -22.79 8.34 -27.75
C LEU A 127 -24.00 9.28 -27.68
N SER A 128 -24.75 9.22 -26.58
CA SER A 128 -25.93 10.07 -26.36
C SER A 128 -25.56 11.49 -25.87
N GLN A 129 -24.27 11.81 -25.72
CA GLN A 129 -23.81 13.07 -25.16
C GLN A 129 -23.13 13.95 -26.21
N ASP A 130 -23.53 15.22 -26.29
CA ASP A 130 -22.99 16.20 -27.26
C ASP A 130 -21.48 16.45 -27.10
N GLU A 131 -20.91 16.15 -25.93
CA GLU A 131 -19.49 16.31 -25.60
C GLU A 131 -18.79 14.95 -25.35
N ALA A 132 -19.11 13.92 -26.16
CA ALA A 132 -18.56 12.57 -26.00
C ALA A 132 -17.03 12.53 -25.89
N GLU A 133 -16.33 13.38 -26.64
CA GLU A 133 -14.86 13.44 -26.66
C GLU A 133 -14.27 14.00 -25.34
N LEU A 134 -14.94 14.97 -24.70
CA LEU A 134 -14.55 15.51 -23.39
C LEU A 134 -14.84 14.53 -22.24
N LYS A 135 -15.74 13.57 -22.45
CA LYS A 135 -16.20 12.63 -21.43
C LYS A 135 -15.65 11.22 -21.60
N LEU A 136 -14.84 10.99 -22.63
CA LEU A 136 -14.23 9.70 -22.92
C LEU A 136 -13.42 9.18 -21.71
N ARG A 137 -12.63 10.04 -21.06
CA ARG A 137 -11.90 9.70 -19.82
C ARG A 137 -12.81 9.28 -18.67
N ILE A 138 -14.02 9.85 -18.58
CA ILE A 138 -15.01 9.49 -17.55
C ILE A 138 -15.52 8.07 -17.80
N VAL A 139 -15.87 7.76 -19.05
CA VAL A 139 -16.38 6.43 -19.44
C VAL A 139 -15.29 5.36 -19.30
N VAL A 140 -14.06 5.66 -19.71
CA VAL A 140 -12.89 4.80 -19.48
C VAL A 140 -12.71 4.48 -18.00
N TYR A 141 -12.77 5.50 -17.14
CA TYR A 141 -12.67 5.30 -15.71
C TYR A 141 -13.84 4.49 -15.15
N GLN A 142 -15.06 4.70 -15.64
CA GLN A 142 -16.23 3.89 -15.25
C GLN A 142 -16.08 2.42 -15.63
N LEU A 143 -15.48 2.11 -16.79
CA LEU A 143 -15.17 0.73 -17.18
C LEU A 143 -14.11 0.13 -16.25
N ALA A 144 -13.02 0.85 -15.97
CA ALA A 144 -12.02 0.40 -15.00
C ALA A 144 -12.63 0.16 -13.61
N LYS A 145 -13.53 1.05 -13.18
CA LYS A 145 -14.30 0.93 -11.93
C LYS A 145 -15.22 -0.28 -11.93
N ALA A 146 -15.96 -0.53 -13.02
CA ALA A 146 -16.85 -1.70 -13.15
C ALA A 146 -16.08 -3.03 -13.11
N ARG A 147 -14.85 -3.06 -13.63
CA ARG A 147 -13.92 -4.19 -13.48
C ARG A 147 -13.39 -4.40 -12.05
N GLY A 148 -13.58 -3.41 -11.17
CA GLY A 148 -13.08 -3.43 -9.80
C GLY A 148 -11.66 -2.91 -9.63
N ASP A 149 -11.07 -2.29 -10.65
CA ASP A 149 -9.70 -1.77 -10.58
C ASP A 149 -9.55 -0.66 -9.54
N GLU A 150 -10.52 0.26 -9.47
CA GLU A 150 -10.53 1.38 -8.53
C GLU A 150 -10.34 0.87 -7.10
N LYS A 151 -11.19 -0.09 -6.69
CA LYS A 151 -11.13 -0.68 -5.35
C LYS A 151 -9.80 -1.39 -5.11
N LEU A 152 -9.35 -2.22 -6.05
CA LEU A 152 -8.12 -2.98 -5.88
C LEU A 152 -6.89 -2.06 -5.78
N PHE A 153 -6.82 -1.03 -6.63
CA PHE A 153 -5.76 -0.03 -6.62
C PHE A 153 -5.76 0.75 -5.30
N CYS A 154 -6.91 1.23 -4.84
CA CYS A 154 -7.02 1.95 -3.57
C CYS A 154 -6.74 1.08 -2.34
N ASP A 155 -7.17 -0.18 -2.33
CA ASP A 155 -6.83 -1.15 -1.28
C ASP A 155 -5.31 -1.32 -1.21
N GLN A 156 -4.66 -1.53 -2.35
CA GLN A 156 -3.21 -1.70 -2.40
C GLN A 156 -2.45 -0.42 -2.04
N THR A 157 -2.96 0.75 -2.43
CA THR A 157 -2.45 2.03 -1.92
C THR A 157 -2.50 2.04 -0.40
N ALA A 158 -3.65 1.73 0.22
CA ALA A 158 -3.79 1.69 1.68
C ALA A 158 -2.81 0.70 2.34
N HIS A 159 -2.59 -0.47 1.74
CA HIS A 159 -1.62 -1.45 2.22
C HIS A 159 -0.19 -0.89 2.24
N VAL A 160 0.23 -0.14 1.20
CA VAL A 160 1.55 0.51 1.16
C VAL A 160 1.67 1.59 2.25
N LEU A 161 0.65 2.42 2.45
CA LEU A 161 0.66 3.45 3.49
C LEU A 161 0.81 2.83 4.88
N ILE A 162 -0.02 1.84 5.19
CA ILE A 162 -0.03 1.17 6.50
C ILE A 162 1.26 0.37 6.69
N GLY A 163 1.75 -0.33 5.66
CA GLY A 163 3.00 -1.07 5.70
C GLY A 163 4.20 -0.18 6.01
N ARG A 164 4.25 1.01 5.42
CA ARG A 164 5.27 2.03 5.74
C ARG A 164 5.17 2.52 7.18
N LEU A 165 3.97 2.84 7.68
CA LEU A 165 3.80 3.24 9.08
C LEU A 165 4.19 2.14 10.06
N LEU A 166 3.79 0.90 9.78
CA LEU A 166 4.16 -0.26 10.59
C LEU A 166 5.68 -0.45 10.63
N LEU A 167 6.34 -0.41 9.47
CA LEU A 167 7.79 -0.56 9.40
C LEU A 167 8.52 0.57 10.13
N TYR A 168 8.07 1.82 9.98
CA TYR A 168 8.62 2.96 10.73
C TYR A 168 8.45 2.75 12.24
N ARG A 169 7.27 2.31 12.68
CA ARG A 169 7.00 2.04 14.10
C ARG A 169 7.92 0.95 14.67
N VAL A 170 8.19 -0.11 13.89
CA VAL A 170 9.17 -1.13 14.29
C VAL A 170 10.59 -0.54 14.37
N MET A 171 10.98 0.30 13.40
CA MET A 171 12.29 0.97 13.42
C MET A 171 12.45 1.86 14.66
N GLU A 172 11.40 2.54 15.13
CA GLU A 172 11.43 3.33 16.37
C GLU A 172 11.66 2.45 17.60
N ASP A 173 11.00 1.30 17.71
CA ASP A 173 11.17 0.38 18.84
C ASP A 173 12.54 -0.32 18.84
N LYS A 174 13.09 -0.55 17.65
CA LYS A 174 14.46 -1.07 17.48
C LYS A 174 15.54 0.02 17.68
N GLY A 175 15.15 1.29 17.83
CA GLY A 175 16.08 2.41 17.96
C GLY A 175 16.86 2.73 16.68
N ILE A 176 16.37 2.31 15.51
CA ILE A 176 16.99 2.56 14.20
C ILE A 176 16.71 3.99 13.75
N VAL A 177 15.50 4.50 14.03
CA VAL A 177 15.08 5.87 13.73
C VAL A 177 14.61 6.57 15.00
N GLN A 178 14.64 7.90 15.00
CA GLN A 178 14.08 8.69 16.09
C GLN A 178 12.55 8.53 16.15
N ARG A 179 11.99 8.65 17.36
CA ARG A 179 10.54 8.64 17.53
C ARG A 179 9.91 9.88 16.90
N ALA A 180 8.96 9.66 15.99
CA ALA A 180 8.13 10.67 15.34
C ALA A 180 6.64 10.27 15.36
N ILE A 181 6.34 8.97 15.22
CA ILE A 181 4.97 8.44 15.17
C ILE A 181 4.60 7.63 16.44
N SER A 182 5.45 7.66 17.46
CA SER A 182 5.18 7.06 18.77
C SER A 182 5.67 7.91 19.94
N GLY A 183 5.31 7.49 21.15
CA GLY A 183 5.78 8.11 22.40
C GLY A 183 5.36 9.57 22.55
N GLU A 184 6.23 10.39 23.15
CA GLU A 184 5.95 11.79 23.43
C GLU A 184 5.65 12.65 22.18
N PRO A 185 6.37 12.53 21.05
CA PRO A 185 6.03 13.23 19.81
C PRO A 185 4.57 13.01 19.37
N LEU A 186 4.13 11.75 19.26
CA LEU A 186 2.74 11.45 18.89
C LEU A 186 1.75 11.97 19.95
N LYS A 187 2.04 11.81 21.25
CA LYS A 187 1.17 12.32 22.32
C LYS A 187 0.93 13.82 22.22
N ARG A 188 1.97 14.61 21.88
CA ARG A 188 1.82 16.05 21.67
C ARG A 188 0.88 16.34 20.51
N GLU A 189 1.02 15.64 19.39
CA GLU A 189 0.17 15.83 18.21
C GLU A 189 -1.29 15.43 18.47
N LEU A 190 -1.51 14.32 19.19
CA LEU A 190 -2.84 13.88 19.61
C LEU A 190 -3.52 14.90 20.53
N LYS A 191 -2.78 15.44 21.51
CA LYS A 191 -3.29 16.50 22.41
C LYS A 191 -3.60 17.78 21.65
N ALA A 192 -2.70 18.22 20.79
CA ALA A 192 -2.88 19.44 20.01
C ALA A 192 -4.05 19.33 19.00
N SER A 193 -4.31 18.12 18.50
CA SER A 193 -5.47 17.84 17.63
C SER A 193 -6.80 17.91 18.39
N ALA A 194 -6.83 17.51 19.67
CA ALA A 194 -8.04 17.57 20.50
C ALA A 194 -8.47 19.00 20.91
N VAL A 195 -7.59 19.98 20.76
CA VAL A 195 -7.80 21.37 21.22
C VAL A 195 -8.36 22.29 20.12
N GLN A 196 -8.48 21.81 18.87
CA GLN A 196 -8.97 22.60 17.73
C GLN A 196 -10.13 21.90 16.99
N GLU A 197 -11.32 21.90 17.58
CA GLU A 197 -12.57 21.64 16.86
C GLU A 197 -13.37 22.94 16.76
N HIS A 198 -13.00 23.82 15.82
CA HIS A 198 -13.88 24.90 15.38
C HIS A 198 -14.60 24.46 14.09
N PRO A 199 -15.95 24.41 14.03
CA PRO A 199 -16.71 23.88 12.89
C PRO A 199 -16.42 24.52 11.53
N LEU A 200 -15.85 25.73 11.53
CA LEU A 200 -15.52 26.50 10.32
C LEU A 200 -14.08 26.29 9.81
N PHE A 201 -13.22 25.57 10.53
CA PHE A 201 -11.83 25.30 10.11
C PHE A 201 -11.65 23.81 9.81
N THR A 202 -11.20 23.50 8.60
CA THR A 202 -10.75 22.14 8.26
C THR A 202 -9.56 21.83 9.17
N PRO A 203 -9.55 20.71 9.91
CA PRO A 203 -8.40 20.34 10.70
C PRO A 203 -7.17 20.29 9.78
N PRO A 204 -6.03 20.90 10.16
CA PRO A 204 -4.82 20.83 9.37
C PRO A 204 -4.49 19.35 9.09
N ARG A 205 -3.97 19.07 7.89
CA ARG A 205 -3.53 17.72 7.42
C ARG A 205 -2.35 17.18 8.25
N ARG A 206 -2.48 17.13 9.59
CA ARG A 206 -1.40 16.89 10.55
C ARG A 206 -0.86 15.48 10.45
N PHE A 207 -1.73 14.49 10.45
CA PHE A 207 -1.34 13.08 10.40
C PHE A 207 -0.89 12.66 9.00
N ILE A 208 -1.45 13.28 7.95
CA ILE A 208 -0.89 13.20 6.59
C ILE A 208 0.54 13.76 6.58
N HIS A 209 0.78 14.91 7.21
CA HIS A 209 2.12 15.51 7.26
C HIS A 209 3.10 14.66 8.06
N ILE A 210 2.69 14.11 9.21
CA ILE A 210 3.49 13.16 10.00
C ILE A 210 3.87 11.94 9.15
N TYR A 211 2.92 11.38 8.39
CA TYR A 211 3.22 10.29 7.46
C TYR A 211 4.26 10.70 6.41
N GLN A 212 4.09 11.87 5.78
CA GLN A 212 5.03 12.38 4.76
C GLN A 212 6.43 12.58 5.32
N GLN A 213 6.55 13.18 6.51
CA GLN A 213 7.83 13.36 7.21
C GLN A 213 8.48 12.02 7.57
N ALA A 214 7.71 11.07 8.12
CA ALA A 214 8.20 9.73 8.44
C ALA A 214 8.74 9.02 7.19
N ARG A 215 8.02 9.15 6.06
CA ARG A 215 8.46 8.61 4.77
C ARG A 215 9.75 9.27 4.30
N GLU A 216 9.81 10.61 4.27
CA GLU A 216 10.97 11.35 3.79
C GLU A 216 12.23 11.05 4.60
N HIS A 217 12.10 10.96 5.92
CA HIS A 217 13.19 10.59 6.82
C HIS A 217 13.81 9.23 6.45
N VAL A 218 12.98 8.23 6.14
CA VAL A 218 13.47 6.86 5.88
C VAL A 218 13.72 6.58 4.40
N ALA A 219 13.35 7.51 3.50
CA ALA A 219 13.51 7.35 2.06
C ALA A 219 14.96 7.14 1.63
N GLU A 220 15.93 7.73 2.34
CA GLU A 220 17.36 7.50 2.08
C GLU A 220 17.85 6.16 2.63
N LEU A 221 17.33 5.73 3.78
CA LEU A 221 17.73 4.48 4.44
C LEU A 221 17.14 3.24 3.74
N SER A 222 15.89 3.33 3.28
CA SER A 222 15.20 2.25 2.57
C SER A 222 14.42 2.78 1.35
N PRO A 223 15.13 3.16 0.27
CA PRO A 223 14.50 3.75 -0.92
C PRO A 223 13.49 2.84 -1.59
N ALA A 224 13.74 1.52 -1.58
CA ALA A 224 12.87 0.53 -2.21
C ALA A 224 11.44 0.53 -1.61
N ILE A 225 11.30 0.94 -0.35
CA ILE A 225 10.01 0.95 0.35
C ILE A 225 9.41 2.36 0.40
N TYR A 226 10.24 3.38 0.66
CA TYR A 226 9.75 4.72 1.00
C TYR A 226 9.86 5.77 -0.11
N ARG A 227 10.50 5.47 -1.25
CA ARG A 227 10.47 6.38 -2.40
C ARG A 227 9.05 6.45 -2.98
N LEU A 228 8.72 7.61 -3.56
CA LEU A 228 7.46 7.81 -4.26
C LEU A 228 7.28 6.77 -5.38
N SER A 229 6.07 6.24 -5.45
CA SER A 229 5.66 5.17 -6.36
C SER A 229 4.28 5.47 -6.93
N VAL A 230 3.75 4.57 -7.78
CA VAL A 230 2.36 4.65 -8.27
C VAL A 230 1.32 4.71 -7.13
N TYR A 231 1.65 4.24 -5.92
CA TYR A 231 0.75 4.28 -4.75
C TYR A 231 0.78 5.61 -3.99
N ASP A 232 1.58 6.58 -4.42
CA ASP A 232 1.69 7.91 -3.80
C ASP A 232 0.84 8.98 -4.52
N TRP A 233 -0.04 8.54 -5.43
CA TRP A 233 -0.93 9.39 -6.25
C TRP A 233 -1.84 10.33 -5.44
N TRP A 234 -2.16 9.95 -4.20
CA TRP A 234 -3.02 10.70 -3.28
C TRP A 234 -2.32 11.92 -2.63
N LEU A 235 -1.00 12.05 -2.79
CA LEU A 235 -0.23 13.21 -2.34
C LEU A 235 -0.48 14.39 -3.29
N VAL A 236 -1.67 14.98 -3.19
CA VAL A 236 -2.05 16.12 -4.01
C VAL A 236 -1.39 17.37 -3.47
N TRP A 237 -0.36 17.84 -4.16
CA TRP A 237 0.32 19.10 -3.86
C TRP A 237 -0.56 20.29 -4.27
N ASP A 238 -0.35 21.44 -3.61
CA ASP A 238 -1.18 22.63 -3.86
C ASP A 238 -1.07 23.13 -5.32
N VAL A 239 0.10 22.94 -5.94
CA VAL A 239 0.33 23.25 -7.37
C VAL A 239 -0.51 22.38 -8.32
N ASN A 240 -0.91 21.19 -7.89
CA ASN A 240 -1.70 20.28 -8.72
C ASN A 240 -3.21 20.62 -8.71
N VAL A 241 -3.67 21.43 -7.76
CA VAL A 241 -5.09 21.80 -7.58
C VAL A 241 -5.37 23.26 -7.97
N GLU A 242 -4.39 23.92 -8.57
CA GLU A 242 -4.57 25.24 -9.15
C GLU A 242 -5.62 25.20 -10.26
N GLY A 243 -6.56 26.15 -10.25
CA GLY A 243 -7.68 26.17 -11.19
C GLY A 243 -8.85 25.22 -10.87
N MET A 244 -8.73 24.32 -9.87
CA MET A 244 -9.82 23.43 -9.46
C MET A 244 -11.05 24.23 -8.99
N GLN A 245 -12.26 23.84 -9.41
CA GLN A 245 -13.50 24.50 -9.01
C GLN A 245 -13.70 24.52 -7.49
N ARG A 246 -14.36 25.56 -6.97
CA ARG A 246 -14.54 25.77 -5.52
C ARG A 246 -15.20 24.58 -4.82
N GLU A 247 -16.25 24.01 -5.40
CA GLU A 247 -16.99 22.87 -4.85
C GLU A 247 -16.13 21.60 -4.77
N ARG A 248 -15.39 21.30 -5.85
CA ARG A 248 -14.42 20.19 -5.89
C ARG A 248 -13.32 20.37 -4.83
N ARG A 249 -12.79 21.58 -4.65
CA ARG A 249 -11.81 21.87 -3.58
C ARG A 249 -12.36 21.64 -2.19
N VAL A 250 -13.63 21.99 -1.94
CA VAL A 250 -14.30 21.72 -0.66
C VAL A 250 -14.46 20.21 -0.45
N ARG A 251 -14.88 19.46 -1.48
CA ARG A 251 -14.99 18.00 -1.42
C ARG A 251 -13.63 17.34 -1.17
N MET A 252 -12.58 17.76 -1.89
CA MET A 252 -11.21 17.27 -1.69
C MET A 252 -10.72 17.49 -0.25
N ARG A 253 -10.93 18.71 0.29
CA ARG A 253 -10.55 19.02 1.68
C ARG A 253 -11.29 18.14 2.68
N ARG A 254 -12.57 17.86 2.46
CA ARG A 254 -13.34 16.93 3.30
C ARG A 254 -12.75 15.52 3.26
N ILE A 255 -12.45 15.00 2.06
CA ILE A 255 -11.86 13.66 1.89
C ILE A 255 -10.49 13.59 2.57
N GLN A 256 -9.64 14.60 2.38
CA GLN A 256 -8.34 14.66 3.06
C GLN A 256 -8.48 14.74 4.59
N GLY A 257 -9.50 15.43 5.10
CA GLY A 257 -9.80 15.42 6.53
C GLY A 257 -10.20 14.02 7.03
N GLN A 258 -10.98 13.26 6.26
CA GLN A 258 -11.30 11.87 6.59
C GLN A 258 -10.06 10.98 6.58
N MET A 259 -9.18 11.13 5.58
CA MET A 259 -7.89 10.43 5.52
C MET A 259 -7.02 10.77 6.74
N ASP A 260 -6.92 12.05 7.10
CA ASP A 260 -6.13 12.52 8.25
C ASP A 260 -6.64 11.92 9.57
N CYS A 261 -7.96 11.94 9.79
CA CYS A 261 -8.60 11.28 10.93
C CYS A 261 -8.35 9.76 10.94
N THR A 262 -8.36 9.13 9.77
CA THR A 262 -8.11 7.69 9.66
C THR A 262 -6.65 7.37 10.00
N LEU A 263 -5.69 8.12 9.47
CA LEU A 263 -4.27 7.99 9.81
C LEU A 263 -4.03 8.22 11.30
N CYS A 264 -4.70 9.19 11.92
CA CYS A 264 -4.67 9.39 13.37
C CYS A 264 -5.07 8.11 14.13
N ASN A 265 -6.15 7.45 13.68
CA ASN A 265 -6.61 6.20 14.28
C ASN A 265 -5.63 5.04 14.02
N VAL A 266 -5.05 4.93 12.82
CA VAL A 266 -4.00 3.96 12.52
C VAL A 266 -2.83 4.12 13.50
N LEU A 267 -2.34 5.34 13.69
CA LEU A 267 -1.23 5.61 14.62
C LEU A 267 -1.60 5.27 16.06
N ARG A 268 -2.81 5.61 16.52
CA ARG A 268 -3.29 5.19 17.86
C ARG A 268 -3.30 3.66 18.00
N MET A 269 -3.76 2.94 16.98
CA MET A 269 -3.85 1.49 17.01
C MET A 269 -2.46 0.84 16.99
N LEU A 270 -1.55 1.27 16.12
CA LEU A 270 -0.17 0.76 16.07
C LEU A 270 0.58 0.98 17.38
N ASN A 271 0.31 2.09 18.08
CA ASN A 271 0.93 2.40 19.37
C ASN A 271 0.39 1.57 20.55
N ARG A 272 -0.55 0.63 20.31
CA ARG A 272 -0.96 -0.37 21.32
C ARG A 272 -0.04 -1.59 21.35
N PHE A 273 0.85 -1.74 20.37
CA PHE A 273 1.72 -2.89 20.20
C PHE A 273 3.17 -2.56 20.55
N ASP A 274 3.88 -3.58 21.05
CA ASP A 274 5.30 -3.54 21.37
C ASP A 274 6.13 -4.30 20.32
N PHE A 275 6.91 -3.59 19.50
CA PHE A 275 7.65 -4.19 18.39
C PHE A 275 9.12 -4.48 18.72
N ARG A 276 9.55 -4.31 19.98
CA ARG A 276 10.96 -4.48 20.40
C ARG A 276 11.51 -5.86 20.11
N ASP A 277 10.69 -6.89 20.25
CA ASP A 277 11.10 -8.30 20.07
C ASP A 277 10.72 -8.90 18.70
N VAL A 278 10.23 -8.07 17.76
CA VAL A 278 9.91 -8.51 16.39
C VAL A 278 11.17 -8.99 15.66
N ASN A 279 11.06 -10.13 15.00
CA ASN A 279 12.10 -10.72 14.16
C ASN A 279 11.55 -11.12 12.78
N GLY A 280 12.39 -11.69 11.90
CA GLY A 280 11.99 -12.05 10.54
C GLY A 280 10.86 -13.08 10.44
N ASP A 281 10.70 -13.94 11.45
CA ASP A 281 9.65 -14.95 11.49
C ASP A 281 8.29 -14.31 11.83
N VAL A 282 8.26 -13.40 12.81
CA VAL A 282 7.07 -12.58 13.13
C VAL A 282 6.61 -11.76 11.91
N TRP A 283 7.55 -11.16 11.17
CA TRP A 283 7.21 -10.39 9.96
C TRP A 283 6.57 -11.25 8.88
N ARG A 284 7.11 -12.45 8.63
CA ARG A 284 6.54 -13.41 7.69
C ARG A 284 5.09 -13.73 8.06
N ASP A 285 4.83 -14.02 9.33
CA ASP A 285 3.51 -14.42 9.81
C ASP A 285 2.50 -13.27 9.75
N VAL A 286 2.92 -12.05 10.10
CA VAL A 286 2.10 -10.85 9.94
C VAL A 286 1.75 -10.66 8.46
N TYR A 287 2.72 -10.65 7.55
CA TYR A 287 2.47 -10.47 6.12
C TYR A 287 1.61 -11.59 5.52
N GLN A 288 1.81 -12.84 5.95
CA GLN A 288 1.04 -13.97 5.46
C GLN A 288 -0.45 -13.89 5.86
N ARG A 289 -0.75 -13.35 7.06
CA ARG A 289 -2.12 -13.17 7.57
C ARG A 289 -2.77 -11.86 7.08
N TYR A 290 -1.97 -10.82 6.87
CA TYR A 290 -2.43 -9.48 6.52
C TYR A 290 -2.62 -9.27 5.01
N LEU A 291 -1.70 -9.74 4.17
CA LEU A 291 -1.69 -9.42 2.74
C LEU A 291 -2.47 -10.44 1.90
N PRO A 292 -3.32 -9.98 0.96
CA PRO A 292 -3.89 -10.82 -0.08
C PRO A 292 -2.81 -11.58 -0.86
N SER A 293 -3.15 -12.75 -1.43
CA SER A 293 -2.19 -13.59 -2.18
C SER A 293 -1.54 -12.85 -3.36
N GLU A 294 -2.30 -12.07 -4.11
CA GLU A 294 -1.82 -11.27 -5.25
C GLU A 294 -0.82 -10.20 -4.80
N GLU A 295 -1.10 -9.54 -3.67
CA GLU A 295 -0.23 -8.53 -3.10
C GLU A 295 1.03 -9.12 -2.47
N ARG A 296 0.93 -10.32 -1.87
CA ARG A 296 2.10 -11.12 -1.46
C ARG A 296 2.97 -11.43 -2.67
N LEU A 297 2.39 -11.84 -3.80
CA LEU A 297 3.13 -12.14 -5.02
C LEU A 297 3.91 -10.91 -5.50
N ARG A 298 3.25 -9.75 -5.55
CA ARG A 298 3.84 -8.48 -5.97
C ARG A 298 4.95 -7.99 -5.04
N LEU A 299 4.81 -8.18 -3.72
CA LEU A 299 5.81 -7.81 -2.73
C LEU A 299 6.96 -8.84 -2.62
N GLY A 300 7.05 -9.82 -3.53
CA GLY A 300 8.11 -10.84 -3.52
C GLY A 300 7.92 -11.91 -2.44
N GLY A 301 6.69 -12.09 -1.96
CA GLY A 301 6.28 -12.85 -0.77
C GLY A 301 6.28 -14.37 -0.91
N PHE A 302 7.03 -14.95 -1.84
CA PHE A 302 7.41 -16.36 -1.72
C PHE A 302 8.59 -16.45 -0.74
N TYR A 303 8.27 -16.36 0.55
CA TYR A 303 9.23 -16.69 1.59
C TYR A 303 9.61 -18.15 1.46
N THR A 304 10.85 -18.43 1.02
CA THR A 304 11.38 -19.78 1.08
C THR A 304 11.40 -20.22 2.55
N PRO A 305 10.79 -21.36 2.93
CA PRO A 305 10.81 -21.81 4.32
C PRO A 305 12.25 -21.89 4.86
N PRO A 306 12.56 -21.43 6.09
CA PRO A 306 13.92 -21.43 6.63
C PRO A 306 14.56 -22.82 6.63
N GLN A 307 13.76 -23.87 6.80
CA GLN A 307 14.19 -25.26 6.73
C GLN A 307 14.69 -25.61 5.33
N LEU A 308 13.99 -25.18 4.29
CA LEU A 308 14.36 -25.41 2.90
C LEU A 308 15.61 -24.61 2.53
N VAL A 309 15.69 -23.34 2.96
CA VAL A 309 16.89 -22.51 2.79
C VAL A 309 18.11 -23.16 3.45
N ARG A 310 17.99 -23.59 4.71
CA ARG A 310 19.08 -24.28 5.44
C ARG A 310 19.49 -25.58 4.74
N MET A 311 18.53 -26.32 4.18
CA MET A 311 18.82 -27.52 3.40
C MET A 311 19.63 -27.17 2.15
N VAL A 312 19.20 -26.16 1.38
CA VAL A 312 19.92 -25.71 0.18
C VAL A 312 21.32 -25.20 0.52
N LEU A 313 21.48 -24.39 1.57
CA LEU A 313 22.79 -23.93 2.04
C LEU A 313 23.72 -25.09 2.39
N LYS A 314 23.23 -26.11 3.10
CA LYS A 314 23.99 -27.32 3.41
C LYS A 314 24.36 -28.13 2.16
N LEU A 315 23.43 -28.30 1.22
CA LEU A 315 23.66 -28.99 -0.05
C LEU A 315 24.68 -28.25 -0.92
N ALA A 316 24.68 -26.91 -0.87
CA ALA A 316 25.67 -26.06 -1.53
C ALA A 316 27.04 -26.05 -0.81
N GLY A 317 27.19 -26.78 0.29
CA GLY A 317 28.45 -26.87 1.04
C GLY A 317 28.76 -25.68 1.93
N TYR A 318 27.78 -24.80 2.22
CA TYR A 318 28.00 -23.69 3.14
C TYR A 318 28.13 -24.19 4.59
N ASP A 319 29.31 -23.97 5.17
CA ASP A 319 29.69 -24.45 6.51
C ASP A 319 29.66 -23.34 7.57
N GLY A 320 29.03 -22.21 7.27
CA GLY A 320 29.05 -21.02 8.11
C GLY A 320 30.27 -20.11 7.89
N SER A 321 31.08 -20.37 6.86
CA SER A 321 32.20 -19.52 6.46
C SER A 321 32.18 -19.20 4.96
N GLY A 322 32.88 -18.13 4.56
CA GLY A 322 32.98 -17.71 3.16
C GLY A 322 31.97 -16.64 2.74
N LYS A 323 32.05 -16.23 1.46
CA LYS A 323 31.18 -15.21 0.87
C LYS A 323 29.96 -15.87 0.22
N LEU A 324 28.78 -15.31 0.44
CA LEU A 324 27.52 -15.77 -0.14
C LEU A 324 26.86 -14.62 -0.90
N LEU A 325 26.39 -14.90 -2.13
CA LEU A 325 25.67 -13.95 -2.96
C LEU A 325 24.34 -14.58 -3.35
N ASP A 326 23.25 -13.85 -3.07
CA ASP A 326 21.92 -14.19 -3.55
C ASP A 326 21.43 -13.03 -4.44
N PRO A 327 21.48 -13.18 -5.78
CA PRO A 327 21.13 -12.12 -6.73
C PRO A 327 19.62 -11.88 -6.86
N ALA A 328 18.78 -12.69 -6.21
CA ALA A 328 17.33 -12.58 -6.21
C ALA A 328 16.77 -12.71 -4.79
N CYS A 329 17.45 -12.09 -3.81
CA CYS A 329 17.28 -12.42 -2.39
C CYS A 329 15.91 -12.11 -1.78
N GLY A 330 15.05 -11.33 -2.45
CA GLY A 330 13.73 -10.96 -1.95
C GLY A 330 13.81 -10.41 -0.53
N SER A 331 13.17 -11.09 0.43
CA SER A 331 13.21 -10.76 1.86
C SER A 331 14.56 -11.06 2.56
N GLY A 332 15.56 -11.54 1.83
CA GLY A 332 16.90 -11.86 2.33
C GLY A 332 16.96 -13.16 3.13
N THR A 333 15.98 -14.07 2.99
CA THR A 333 15.90 -15.28 3.83
C THR A 333 17.17 -16.14 3.74
N PHE A 334 17.78 -16.29 2.55
CA PHE A 334 19.08 -16.98 2.38
C PHE A 334 20.20 -16.34 3.19
N LEU A 335 20.30 -15.01 3.17
CA LEU A 335 21.34 -14.26 3.88
C LEU A 335 21.14 -14.32 5.41
N VAL A 336 19.88 -14.20 5.87
CA VAL A 336 19.54 -14.31 7.30
C VAL A 336 19.87 -15.70 7.83
N GLU A 337 19.50 -16.76 7.11
CA GLU A 337 19.80 -18.13 7.51
C GLU A 337 21.29 -18.47 7.42
N ALA A 338 22.00 -17.96 6.41
CA ALA A 338 23.46 -18.08 6.35
C ALA A 338 24.14 -17.42 7.55
N MET A 339 23.73 -16.21 7.94
CA MET A 339 24.23 -15.54 9.15
C MET A 339 23.92 -16.31 10.43
N ARG A 340 22.71 -16.88 10.56
CA ARG A 340 22.34 -17.75 11.70
C ARG A 340 23.27 -18.98 11.76
N MET A 341 23.50 -19.65 10.63
CA MET A 341 24.42 -20.80 10.54
C MET A 341 25.87 -20.42 10.90
N ALA A 342 26.36 -19.26 10.43
CA ALA A 342 27.69 -18.76 10.76
C ALA A 342 27.87 -18.56 12.28
N ARG A 343 26.90 -17.89 12.93
CA ARG A 343 26.89 -17.70 14.39
C ARG A 343 26.89 -19.03 15.15
N GLU A 344 26.03 -19.98 14.75
CA GLU A 344 26.01 -21.32 15.36
C GLU A 344 27.36 -22.05 15.24
N CYS A 345 28.02 -21.92 14.08
CA CYS A 345 29.32 -22.55 13.84
C CYS A 345 30.43 -21.91 14.69
N GLU A 346 30.42 -20.58 14.84
CA GLU A 346 31.32 -19.87 15.75
C GLU A 346 31.12 -20.28 17.21
N GLU A 347 29.86 -20.34 17.66
CA GLU A 347 29.54 -20.76 19.03
C GLU A 347 30.01 -22.20 19.32
N ARG A 348 29.83 -23.12 18.36
CA ARG A 348 30.32 -24.51 18.46
C ARG A 348 31.85 -24.55 18.51
N ARG A 349 32.53 -23.78 17.66
CA ARG A 349 34.00 -23.64 17.68
C ARG A 349 34.49 -23.13 19.04
N MET A 350 33.92 -22.05 19.57
CA MET A 350 34.26 -21.47 20.87
C MET A 350 34.07 -22.46 22.03
N LYS A 351 32.96 -23.21 22.06
CA LYS A 351 32.70 -24.25 23.07
C LYS A 351 33.71 -25.40 22.99
N GLY A 352 34.08 -25.83 21.78
CA GLY A 352 35.12 -26.84 21.55
C GLY A 352 36.48 -26.42 22.10
N THR A 353 36.91 -25.19 21.82
CA THR A 353 38.18 -24.63 22.29
C THR A 353 38.23 -24.51 23.81
N ARG A 354 37.13 -24.07 24.45
CA ARG A 354 37.03 -24.02 25.92
C ARG A 354 37.11 -25.40 26.56
N LYS A 355 36.43 -26.40 25.98
CA LYS A 355 36.49 -27.80 26.48
C LYS A 355 37.90 -28.38 26.35
N ALA A 356 38.58 -28.16 25.21
CA ALA A 356 39.95 -28.62 24.99
C ALA A 356 40.94 -28.00 25.99
N ARG A 357 40.85 -26.68 26.23
CA ARG A 357 41.67 -25.99 27.25
C ARG A 357 41.43 -26.53 28.65
N ARG A 358 40.17 -26.81 29.01
CA ARG A 358 39.81 -27.38 30.32
C ARG A 358 40.37 -28.79 30.51
N MET A 359 40.36 -29.61 29.47
CA MET A 359 40.95 -30.96 29.48
C MET A 359 42.47 -30.91 29.63
N GLN A 360 43.15 -29.98 28.97
CA GLN A 360 44.60 -29.77 29.11
C GLN A 360 45.02 -29.31 30.51
N ILE A 361 44.15 -28.58 31.22
CA ILE A 361 44.39 -28.19 32.62
C ILE A 361 44.19 -29.39 33.57
N ILE A 362 43.26 -30.30 33.27
CA ILE A 362 43.00 -31.50 34.08
C ILE A 362 44.10 -32.57 33.88
N LEU A 363 44.72 -32.59 32.70
CA LEU A 363 45.78 -33.55 32.33
C LEU A 363 47.21 -33.06 32.67
N LYS A 364 47.35 -31.85 33.23
CA LYS A 364 48.59 -31.34 33.83
C LYS A 364 48.46 -31.40 35.35
#